data_AF-A0A6M5YG61-F1
#
_entry.id   AF-A0A6M5YG61-F1
#
_cell.length_a   1.000
_cell.length_b   1.000
_cell.length_c   1.000
_cell.angle_alpha   90.00
_cell.angle_beta   90.00
_cell.angle_gamma   90.00
#
_symmetry.space_group_name_H-M   'P 1'
#
loop_
_entity.id
_entity.type
_entity.pdbx_description
1 polymer ?
#
loop_
_entity_poly.entity_id
_entity_poly.type
_entity_poly.pdbx_seq_one_letter_code
_entity_poly.pdbx_strand_id
1 'polypeptide(L)'
;MTVRHMRLGLGLFFLVAGAVLLGVRFGVPDLVAKWNPMRLFLGACLALAMGCWNLSKWYAGWMWYQQQATPVRRPFRPGPTADAAPEMLPEFDFRPPNRDTDEPARS
;
A
#
# COMPACT_ATOMS: atom_id res chain seq x y z
N MET A 1 13.93 13.13 6.39
CA MET A 1 12.64 12.51 6.78
C MET A 1 11.43 13.46 6.74
N THR A 2 11.53 14.67 6.17
CA THR A 2 10.52 15.75 6.37
C THR A 2 9.44 15.83 5.27
N VAL A 3 9.79 15.65 4.00
CA VAL A 3 8.85 15.88 2.87
C VAL A 3 7.69 14.86 2.83
N ARG A 4 7.96 13.62 3.24
CA ARG A 4 6.97 12.53 3.18
C ARG A 4 5.87 12.67 4.24
N HIS A 5 6.21 13.17 5.42
CA HIS A 5 5.26 13.47 6.49
C HIS A 5 4.47 14.75 6.21
N MET A 6 5.08 15.76 5.58
CA MET A 6 4.35 16.96 5.12
C MET A 6 3.22 16.65 4.14
N ARG A 7 3.45 15.75 3.17
CA ARG A 7 2.42 15.34 2.21
C ARG A 7 1.27 14.58 2.88
N LEU A 8 1.58 13.74 3.88
CA LEU A 8 0.58 13.06 4.68
C LEU A 8 -0.28 14.07 5.46
N GLY A 9 0.36 15.02 6.16
CA GLY A 9 -0.34 16.04 6.93
C GLY A 9 -1.27 16.89 6.08
N LEU A 10 -0.82 17.35 4.92
CA LEU A 10 -1.64 18.13 3.99
C LEU A 10 -2.81 17.30 3.43
N GLY A 11 -2.56 16.05 3.02
CA GLY A 11 -3.61 15.16 2.53
C GLY A 11 -4.67 14.86 3.59
N LEU A 12 -4.26 14.57 4.82
CA LEU A 12 -5.16 14.33 5.94
C LEU A 12 -5.98 15.57 6.28
N PHE A 13 -5.35 16.75 6.27
CA PHE A 13 -6.05 18.02 6.50
C PHE A 13 -7.19 18.23 5.49
N PHE A 14 -6.93 18.06 4.19
CA PHE A 14 -7.97 18.22 3.17
C PHE A 14 -9.08 17.17 3.28
N LEU A 15 -8.74 15.95 3.67
CA LEU A 15 -9.71 14.88 3.87
C LEU A 15 -10.64 15.16 5.05
N VAL A 16 -10.08 15.61 6.19
CA VAL A 16 -10.85 16.02 7.36
C VAL A 16 -11.70 17.26 7.04
N ALA A 17 -11.12 18.27 6.38
CA ALA A 17 -11.86 19.47 6.00
C ALA A 17 -13.04 19.16 5.07
N GLY A 18 -12.85 18.29 4.07
CA GLY A 18 -13.92 17.84 3.17
C GLY A 18 -15.02 17.07 3.90
N ALA A 19 -14.65 16.16 4.81
CA ALA A 19 -15.60 15.41 5.62
C ALA A 19 -16.40 16.31 6.57
N VAL A 20 -15.75 17.28 7.20
CA VAL A 20 -16.41 18.28 8.06
C VAL A 20 -17.37 19.14 7.25
N LEU A 21 -16.98 19.62 6.06
CA LEU A 21 -17.86 20.41 5.20
C LEU A 21 -19.12 19.64 4.78
N LEU A 22 -18.99 18.35 4.46
CA LEU A 22 -20.14 17.49 4.19
C LEU A 22 -20.98 17.26 5.44
N GLY A 23 -20.33 16.97 6.58
CA GLY A 23 -21.00 16.75 7.86
C GLY A 23 -21.83 17.97 8.30
N VAL A 24 -21.27 19.18 8.19
CA VAL A 24 -21.99 20.43 8.51
C VAL A 24 -23.15 20.63 7.54
N ARG A 25 -22.99 20.33 6.26
CA ARG A 25 -24.07 20.44 5.27
C ARG A 25 -25.27 19.54 5.60
N PHE A 26 -25.05 18.29 6.01
CA PHE A 26 -26.12 17.35 6.29
C PHE A 26 -26.64 17.40 7.73
N GLY A 27 -25.79 17.78 8.69
CA GLY A 27 -26.13 17.81 10.11
C GLY A 27 -26.67 19.14 10.61
N VAL A 28 -26.28 20.26 9.99
CA VAL A 28 -26.69 21.61 10.44
C VAL A 28 -27.02 22.49 9.22
N PRO A 29 -28.11 22.21 8.49
CA PRO A 29 -28.46 22.94 7.27
C PRO A 29 -28.65 24.45 7.52
N ASP A 30 -29.10 24.85 8.71
CA ASP A 30 -29.31 26.25 9.10
C ASP A 30 -28.01 27.08 9.13
N LEU A 31 -26.87 26.44 9.45
CA LEU A 31 -25.57 27.12 9.43
C LEU A 31 -25.11 27.42 8.00
N VAL A 32 -25.51 26.55 7.07
CA VAL A 32 -25.09 26.57 5.66
C VAL A 32 -26.08 27.37 4.80
N ALA A 33 -27.28 27.67 5.31
CA ALA A 33 -28.31 28.44 4.62
C ALA A 33 -27.84 29.84 4.17
N LYS A 34 -26.88 30.44 4.89
CA LYS A 34 -26.27 31.74 4.52
C LYS A 34 -25.23 31.64 3.39
N TRP A 35 -24.81 30.43 3.03
CA TRP A 35 -23.74 30.19 2.07
C TRP A 35 -24.32 29.55 0.81
N ASN A 36 -23.66 29.78 -0.35
CA ASN A 36 -24.11 29.13 -1.58
C ASN A 36 -23.87 27.61 -1.47
N PRO A 37 -24.94 26.79 -1.43
CA PRO A 37 -24.84 25.36 -1.15
C PRO A 37 -24.02 24.63 -2.21
N MET A 38 -24.04 25.10 -3.45
CA MET A 38 -23.32 24.49 -4.56
C MET A 38 -21.81 24.73 -4.44
N ARG A 39 -21.39 25.91 -3.97
CA ARG A 39 -19.97 26.23 -3.73
C ARG A 39 -19.38 25.39 -2.60
N LEU A 40 -20.14 25.19 -1.52
CA LEU A 40 -19.72 24.34 -0.40
C LEU A 40 -19.54 22.89 -0.83
N PHE A 41 -20.47 22.38 -1.65
CA PHE A 41 -20.39 21.01 -2.17
C PHE A 41 -19.19 20.83 -3.10
N LEU A 42 -18.97 21.74 -4.05
CA LEU A 42 -17.78 21.71 -4.92
C LEU A 42 -16.49 21.80 -4.10
N GLY A 43 -16.43 22.67 -3.10
CA GLY A 43 -15.27 22.80 -2.21
C GLY A 43 -14.98 21.52 -1.45
N ALA A 44 -16.03 20.87 -0.92
CA ALA A 44 -15.89 19.59 -0.22
C ALA A 44 -15.44 18.46 -1.15
N CYS A 45 -16.00 18.36 -2.36
CA CYS A 45 -15.57 17.40 -3.37
C CYS A 45 -14.11 17.61 -3.79
N LEU A 46 -13.70 18.86 -4.00
CA LEU A 46 -12.33 19.20 -4.36
C LEU A 46 -11.35 18.85 -3.22
N ALA A 47 -11.72 19.18 -1.98
CA ALA A 47 -10.93 18.84 -0.80
C ALA A 47 -10.77 17.33 -0.65
N LEU A 48 -11.84 16.55 -0.81
CA LEU A 48 -11.78 15.09 -0.81
C LEU A 48 -10.89 14.54 -1.92
N ALA A 49 -11.04 15.05 -3.16
CA ALA A 49 -10.22 14.62 -4.29
C ALA A 49 -8.72 14.89 -4.03
N MET A 50 -8.38 16.07 -3.51
CA MET A 50 -7.00 16.42 -3.15
C MET A 50 -6.46 15.60 -1.98
N GLY A 51 -7.29 15.34 -0.97
CA GLY A 51 -6.95 14.50 0.18
C GLY A 51 -6.66 13.07 -0.24
N CYS A 52 -7.58 12.44 -0.97
CA CYS A 52 -7.42 11.11 -1.55
C CYS A 52 -6.19 11.03 -2.46
N TRP A 53 -5.96 12.06 -3.30
CA TRP A 53 -4.79 12.04 -4.17
C TRP A 53 -3.47 12.10 -3.37
N ASN A 54 -3.37 12.97 -2.37
CA ASN A 54 -2.18 13.03 -1.53
C ASN A 54 -1.97 11.72 -0.75
N LEU A 55 -3.04 11.10 -0.26
CA LEU A 55 -2.98 9.84 0.46
C LEU A 55 -2.51 8.70 -0.46
N SER A 56 -3.03 8.61 -1.68
CA SER A 56 -2.59 7.62 -2.67
C SER A 56 -1.11 7.80 -3.06
N LYS A 57 -0.63 9.04 -3.25
CA LYS A 57 0.80 9.31 -3.49
C LYS A 57 1.66 8.85 -2.32
N TRP A 58 1.23 9.14 -1.11
CA TRP A 58 1.95 8.75 0.09
C TRP A 58 2.00 7.22 0.23
N TYR A 59 0.88 6.54 -0.02
CA TYR A 59 0.75 5.09 0.03
C TYR A 59 1.60 4.39 -1.03
N ALA A 60 1.58 4.88 -2.27
CA ALA A 60 2.44 4.37 -3.35
C ALA A 60 3.93 4.50 -2.99
N GLY A 61 4.35 5.66 -2.45
CA GLY A 61 5.71 5.84 -1.96
C GLY A 61 6.05 4.96 -0.75
N TRP A 62 5.05 4.55 0.04
CA TRP A 62 5.23 3.61 1.14
C TRP A 62 5.44 2.19 0.68
N MET A 63 4.61 1.73 -0.26
CA MET A 63 4.76 0.41 -0.87
C MET A 63 6.11 0.27 -1.56
N TRP A 64 6.55 1.30 -2.31
CA TRP A 64 7.88 1.30 -2.92
C TRP A 64 9.00 1.18 -1.88
N TYR A 65 8.91 1.92 -0.78
CA TYR A 65 9.90 1.85 0.29
C TYR A 65 9.91 0.48 0.99
N GLN A 66 8.73 -0.12 1.22
CA GLN A 66 8.65 -1.47 1.82
C GLN A 66 9.22 -2.55 0.90
N GLN A 67 9.00 -2.46 -0.42
CA GLN A 67 9.61 -3.39 -1.39
C GLN A 67 11.14 -3.30 -1.40
N GLN A 68 11.70 -2.11 -1.18
CA GLN A 68 13.15 -1.95 -1.03
C GLN A 68 13.67 -2.41 0.34
N ALA A 69 12.84 -2.34 1.38
CA ALA A 69 13.19 -2.74 2.74
C ALA A 69 13.09 -4.26 2.96
N THR A 70 12.31 -4.99 2.15
CA THR A 70 12.40 -6.45 2.10
C THR A 70 13.82 -6.84 1.70
N PRO A 71 14.58 -7.54 2.56
CA PRO A 71 15.94 -7.94 2.24
C PRO A 71 15.87 -8.94 1.10
N VAL A 72 16.09 -8.47 -0.12
CA VAL A 72 16.38 -9.33 -1.26
C VAL A 72 17.65 -10.08 -0.85
N ARG A 73 17.52 -11.37 -0.51
CA ARG A 73 18.66 -12.27 -0.30
C ARG A 73 19.56 -12.07 -1.51
N ARG A 74 20.70 -11.42 -1.31
CA ARG A 74 21.69 -11.27 -2.38
C ARG A 74 22.05 -12.69 -2.81
N PRO A 75 22.10 -12.99 -4.12
CA PRO A 75 22.57 -14.29 -4.57
C PRO A 75 23.92 -14.56 -3.92
N PHE A 76 24.07 -15.74 -3.32
CA PHE A 76 25.27 -16.22 -2.69
C PHE A 76 26.47 -15.84 -3.57
N ARG A 77 27.33 -14.93 -3.08
CA ARG A 77 28.68 -14.82 -3.64
C ARG A 77 29.39 -16.08 -3.18
N PRO A 78 29.87 -16.95 -4.07
CA PRO A 78 30.70 -18.07 -3.65
C PRO A 78 32.02 -17.49 -3.13
N GLY A 79 32.10 -17.30 -1.82
CA GLY A 79 33.35 -17.15 -1.10
C GLY A 79 33.88 -18.56 -0.73
N PRO A 80 35.20 -18.73 -0.60
CA PRO A 80 35.86 -20.04 -0.50
C PRO A 80 35.67 -20.77 0.85
N THR A 81 34.72 -20.35 1.68
CA THR A 81 34.46 -20.92 3.01
C THR A 81 33.04 -21.48 3.06
N ALA A 82 32.87 -22.66 2.46
CA ALA A 82 31.61 -23.39 2.39
C ALA A 82 31.52 -24.51 3.45
N ASP A 83 32.02 -24.26 4.66
CA ASP A 83 32.08 -25.27 5.74
C ASP A 83 31.33 -24.87 7.02
N ALA A 84 30.30 -24.02 6.91
CA ALA A 84 29.35 -23.83 8.01
C ALA A 84 28.07 -24.59 7.69
N ALA A 85 27.78 -25.60 8.52
CA ALA A 85 26.71 -26.58 8.39
C ALA A 85 25.35 -25.98 7.94
N PRO A 86 24.58 -26.69 7.11
CA PRO A 86 23.26 -26.23 6.69
C PRO A 86 22.31 -26.23 7.90
N GLU A 87 21.96 -25.03 8.35
CA GLU A 87 20.80 -24.80 9.21
C GLU A 87 19.56 -25.35 8.47
N MET A 88 18.93 -26.36 9.06
CA MET A 88 17.81 -27.12 8.51
C MET A 88 16.73 -26.17 7.96
N LEU A 89 16.63 -26.07 6.64
CA LEU A 89 15.53 -25.39 5.97
C LEU A 89 14.28 -26.30 6.08
N PRO A 90 13.12 -25.80 6.51
CA PRO A 90 11.87 -26.55 6.35
C PRO A 90 11.59 -26.67 4.84
N GLU A 91 11.62 -27.90 4.34
CA GLU A 91 11.24 -28.22 2.96
C GLU A 91 9.74 -27.94 2.79
N PHE A 92 9.40 -26.75 2.29
CA PHE A 92 8.09 -26.48 1.72
C PHE A 92 8.06 -27.10 0.32
N ASP A 93 7.71 -28.38 0.27
CA ASP A 93 7.58 -29.13 -0.97
C ASP A 93 6.23 -28.81 -1.63
N PHE A 94 6.28 -28.02 -2.70
CA PHE A 94 5.15 -27.79 -3.60
C PHE A 94 5.34 -28.53 -4.93
N ARG A 95 5.99 -29.70 -4.94
CA ARG A 95 5.97 -30.53 -6.15
C ARG A 95 4.64 -31.29 -6.23
N PRO A 96 3.85 -31.10 -7.30
CA PRO A 96 2.75 -32.02 -7.58
C PRO A 96 3.35 -33.42 -7.82
N PRO A 97 2.72 -34.49 -7.30
CA PRO A 97 3.23 -35.84 -7.49
C PRO A 97 3.30 -36.14 -8.98
N ASN A 98 4.50 -36.54 -9.41
CA ASN A 98 4.84 -36.90 -10.78
C ASN A 98 3.92 -38.05 -11.23
N ARG A 99 2.86 -37.74 -11.99
CA ARG A 99 2.21 -38.72 -12.87
C ARG A 99 3.24 -39.00 -13.95
N ASP A 100 3.95 -40.12 -13.86
CA ASP A 100 4.60 -40.83 -14.98
C ASP A 100 5.52 -41.92 -14.39
N THR A 101 4.94 -43.01 -13.89
CA THR A 101 5.67 -44.27 -13.72
C THR A 101 4.68 -45.43 -13.78
N ASP A 102 4.32 -45.83 -15.00
CA ASP A 102 3.85 -47.20 -15.32
C ASP A 102 4.01 -47.39 -16.83
N GLU A 103 5.26 -47.42 -17.30
CA GLU A 103 5.62 -48.04 -18.57
C GLU A 103 6.61 -49.17 -18.28
N PRO A 104 6.16 -50.44 -18.17
CA PRO A 104 7.07 -51.55 -18.10
C PRO A 104 7.75 -51.74 -19.45
N ALA A 105 9.07 -51.81 -19.38
CA ALA A 105 10.00 -51.93 -20.49
C ALA A 105 9.63 -53.06 -21.46
N ARG A 106 9.76 -52.75 -22.75
CA ARG A 106 9.83 -53.72 -23.84
C ARG A 106 10.96 -54.72 -23.60
N SER A 107 10.66 -56.01 -23.77
CA SER A 107 11.58 -57.05 -24.24
C SER A 107 10.88 -57.88 -25.29
#